data_AF-A0A4V3CVS2-F1
#
_entry.id   AF-A0A4V3CVS2-F1
#
_cell.length_a   1.000
_cell.length_b   1.000
_cell.length_c   1.000
_cell.angle_alpha   90.00
_cell.angle_beta   90.00
_cell.angle_gamma   90.00
#
_symmetry.space_group_name_H-M   'P 1'
#
loop_
_entity.id
_entity.type
_entity.pdbx_description
1 polymer ?
#
loop_
_entity_poly.entity_id
_entity_poly.type
_entity_poly.pdbx_seq_one_letter_code
_entity_poly.pdbx_strand_id
1 'polypeptide(L)'
;MLGLTKRPQAATEDRNSTSSGIAEVQKLLAASQEALDRATRDISDARTRSSADFDRIVDISTDMSELLCLMAWSNGNVRKLSGETVSISGAVEEMARTIQNIAELSSGAQQRSSEAAGIVAAGADRAGAAGRAMTEIAAAFSGLDDRMKLLGGAIDQIGGFAKRIEGISSQTKLLALNATIEAARAGEAGRGFAVVAAEVKALSEETSRTTDLIRGQLSQLGDVMASMLEAMRSGGGKVQDGQALFTAVVGDMGGIRDRVDDVNGSIGSIALMLSDQQQASESIAKSLTEIARLAAQNEQDSRAAADLIRKGDGAIHVLLDSAATVVPSSTVRRMRADHMEWKRNLAECLVGIAKADQREFAGRNQPFGPGYAGIDDPAVKNDGTFKALAPLVETLAREASQMVAEVGKGAIDKAIGHYMAMDEASGKAMVRLAELNRALGFGAL
;
A
#
# COMPACT_ATOMS: atom_id res chain seq x y z
N MET A 1 111.88 53.87 -83.16
CA MET A 1 111.91 52.47 -82.68
C MET A 1 110.78 52.33 -81.67
N LEU A 2 109.66 51.71 -82.06
CA LEU A 2 109.34 50.28 -81.90
C LEU A 2 108.98 49.91 -80.45
N GLY A 3 107.77 49.39 -80.24
CA GLY A 3 107.53 48.42 -79.15
C GLY A 3 106.30 48.63 -78.26
N LEU A 4 105.12 48.28 -78.79
CA LEU A 4 104.00 47.59 -78.13
C LEU A 4 104.12 47.24 -76.63
N THR A 5 103.15 47.69 -75.81
CA THR A 5 102.53 46.88 -74.74
C THR A 5 101.05 47.28 -74.54
N LYS A 6 100.15 46.55 -75.20
CA LYS A 6 98.70 46.49 -74.90
C LYS A 6 98.47 45.32 -73.93
N ARG A 7 97.99 45.57 -72.69
CA ARG A 7 97.08 44.74 -71.84
C ARG A 7 97.20 45.12 -70.34
N PRO A 8 96.15 44.95 -69.48
CA PRO A 8 94.76 44.58 -69.77
C PRO A 8 93.72 45.49 -69.02
N GLN A 9 93.06 46.42 -69.70
CA GLN A 9 91.86 47.11 -69.15
C GLN A 9 90.59 46.22 -69.20
N ALA A 10 90.57 45.23 -70.11
CA ALA A 10 89.46 44.28 -70.25
C ALA A 10 89.35 43.26 -69.10
N ALA A 11 90.45 42.97 -68.38
CA ALA A 11 90.41 42.03 -67.25
C ALA A 11 89.82 42.64 -65.97
N THR A 12 89.81 43.97 -65.85
CA THR A 12 89.27 44.72 -64.71
C THR A 12 87.77 45.03 -64.86
N GLU A 13 87.28 45.30 -66.08
CA GLU A 13 85.84 45.46 -66.34
C GLU A 13 85.09 44.12 -66.23
N ASP A 14 85.68 43.03 -66.72
CA ASP A 14 85.09 41.69 -66.61
C ASP A 14 85.05 41.21 -65.14
N ARG A 15 86.10 41.50 -64.35
CA ARG A 15 86.15 41.27 -62.88
C ARG A 15 85.15 42.12 -62.10
N ASN A 16 84.94 43.39 -62.48
CA ASN A 16 83.94 44.23 -61.84
C ASN A 16 82.50 43.79 -62.17
N SER A 17 82.25 43.32 -63.40
CA SER A 17 80.94 42.78 -63.79
C SER A 17 80.63 41.45 -63.08
N THR A 18 81.61 40.54 -62.96
CA THR A 18 81.47 39.29 -62.21
C THR A 18 81.36 39.54 -60.71
N SER A 19 82.11 40.51 -60.15
CA SER A 19 81.97 40.89 -58.73
C SER A 19 80.61 41.52 -58.42
N SER A 20 80.05 42.31 -59.35
CA SER A 20 78.70 42.88 -59.23
C SER A 20 77.62 41.80 -59.32
N GLY A 21 77.76 40.84 -60.25
CA GLY A 21 76.85 39.70 -60.38
C GLY A 21 76.88 38.77 -59.17
N ILE A 22 78.06 38.53 -58.58
CA ILE A 22 78.21 37.76 -57.34
C ILE A 22 77.54 38.47 -56.16
N ALA A 23 77.69 39.79 -56.03
CA ALA A 23 77.04 40.57 -54.98
C ALA A 23 75.51 40.56 -55.10
N GLU A 24 74.98 40.60 -56.33
CA GLU A 24 73.54 40.53 -56.58
C GLU A 24 72.95 39.14 -56.28
N VAL A 25 73.66 38.07 -56.66
CA VAL A 25 73.32 36.69 -56.28
C VAL A 25 73.38 36.48 -54.76
N GLN A 26 74.39 37.03 -54.07
CA GLN A 26 74.47 36.97 -52.60
C GLN A 26 73.31 37.72 -51.92
N LYS A 27 72.89 38.87 -52.47
CA LYS A 27 71.74 39.63 -51.97
C LYS A 27 70.42 38.86 -52.18
N LEU A 28 70.23 38.23 -53.34
CA LEU A 28 69.08 37.35 -53.62
C LEU A 28 69.07 36.12 -52.71
N LEU A 29 70.24 35.52 -52.46
CA LEU A 29 70.37 34.37 -51.55
C LEU A 29 70.04 34.76 -50.10
N ALA A 30 70.52 35.90 -49.63
CA ALA A 30 70.18 36.42 -48.30
C ALA A 30 68.68 36.72 -48.16
N ALA A 31 68.06 37.35 -49.17
CA ALA A 31 66.61 37.60 -49.18
C ALA A 31 65.78 36.30 -49.22
N SER A 32 66.24 35.29 -49.98
CA SER A 32 65.64 33.94 -50.02
C SER A 32 65.75 33.23 -48.67
N GLN A 33 66.91 33.31 -48.02
CA GLN A 33 67.13 32.73 -46.69
C GLN A 33 66.23 33.39 -45.65
N GLU A 34 66.11 34.72 -45.64
CA GLU A 34 65.18 35.43 -44.74
C GLU A 34 63.71 35.08 -45.03
N ALA A 35 63.35 34.85 -46.29
CA ALA A 35 62.00 34.41 -46.66
C ALA A 35 61.72 32.98 -46.18
N LEU A 36 62.68 32.06 -46.30
CA LEU A 36 62.60 30.70 -45.76
C LEU A 36 62.52 30.69 -44.23
N ASP A 37 63.29 31.53 -43.55
CA ASP A 37 63.26 31.65 -42.08
C ASP A 37 61.94 32.26 -41.58
N ARG A 38 61.33 33.17 -42.36
CA ARG A 38 59.97 33.66 -42.10
C ARG A 38 58.92 32.57 -42.31
N ALA A 39 58.95 31.88 -43.46
CA ALA A 39 58.01 30.79 -43.75
C ALA A 39 58.10 29.64 -42.73
N THR A 40 59.31 29.30 -42.28
CA THR A 40 59.53 28.25 -41.27
C THR A 40 58.93 28.65 -39.92
N ARG A 41 59.07 29.93 -39.52
CA ARG A 41 58.43 30.46 -38.31
C ARG A 41 56.91 30.44 -38.43
N ASP A 42 56.36 30.91 -39.54
CA ASP A 42 54.91 30.93 -39.77
C ASP A 42 54.31 29.52 -39.76
N ILE A 43 54.99 28.53 -40.36
CA ILE A 43 54.60 27.11 -40.33
C ILE A 43 54.66 26.57 -38.89
N SER A 44 55.71 26.89 -38.14
CA SER A 44 55.84 26.48 -36.74
C SER A 44 54.71 27.06 -35.88
N ASP A 45 54.39 28.34 -36.03
CA ASP A 45 53.30 29.02 -35.30
C ASP A 45 51.92 28.50 -35.72
N ALA A 46 51.72 28.20 -37.00
CA ALA A 46 50.51 27.55 -37.49
C ALA A 46 50.35 26.13 -36.92
N ARG A 47 51.44 25.36 -36.83
CA ARG A 47 51.45 24.01 -36.25
C ARG A 47 51.17 24.02 -34.75
N THR A 48 51.72 24.98 -34.01
CA THR A 48 51.42 25.16 -32.57
C THR A 48 49.96 25.50 -32.36
N ARG A 49 49.41 26.45 -33.14
CA ARG A 49 47.98 26.79 -33.10
C ARG A 49 47.08 25.60 -33.45
N SER A 50 47.39 24.89 -34.54
CA SER A 50 46.64 23.70 -34.95
C SER A 50 46.68 22.59 -33.89
N SER A 51 47.82 22.40 -33.22
CA SER A 51 47.92 21.43 -32.11
C SER A 51 47.07 21.83 -30.90
N ALA A 52 47.03 23.12 -30.56
CA ALA A 52 46.20 23.64 -29.47
C ALA A 52 44.70 23.54 -29.80
N ASP A 53 44.30 23.85 -31.03
CA ASP A 53 42.91 23.70 -31.48
C ASP A 53 42.50 22.22 -31.54
N PHE A 54 43.41 21.33 -31.95
CA PHE A 54 43.17 19.88 -31.89
C PHE A 54 42.92 19.38 -30.47
N ASP A 55 43.74 19.79 -29.50
CA ASP A 55 43.56 19.42 -28.09
C ASP A 55 42.19 19.91 -27.57
N ARG A 56 41.77 21.13 -27.94
CA ARG A 56 40.42 21.65 -27.61
C ARG A 56 39.31 20.83 -28.26
N ILE A 57 39.46 20.42 -29.51
CA ILE A 57 38.47 19.58 -30.21
C ILE A 57 38.36 18.21 -29.53
N VAL A 58 39.46 17.63 -29.07
CA VAL A 58 39.47 16.38 -28.28
C VAL A 58 38.71 16.55 -26.97
N ASP A 59 38.90 17.67 -26.26
CA ASP A 59 38.15 17.95 -25.03
C ASP A 59 36.64 18.06 -25.32
N ILE A 60 36.24 18.79 -26.37
CA ILE A 60 34.81 18.89 -26.75
C ILE A 60 34.25 17.51 -27.12
N SER A 61 35.00 16.67 -27.84
CA SER A 61 34.58 15.30 -28.18
C SER A 61 34.36 14.43 -26.93
N THR A 62 35.26 14.58 -25.95
CA THR A 62 35.18 13.89 -24.65
C THR A 62 33.88 14.29 -23.93
N ASP A 63 33.61 15.60 -23.83
CA ASP A 63 32.41 16.15 -23.18
C ASP A 63 31.12 15.74 -23.92
N MET A 64 31.12 15.74 -25.26
CA MET A 64 29.96 15.29 -26.05
C MET A 64 29.63 13.81 -25.83
N SER A 65 30.66 12.96 -25.76
CA SER A 65 30.48 11.53 -25.47
C SER A 65 29.95 11.30 -24.05
N GLU A 66 30.40 12.09 -23.07
CA GLU A 66 29.86 12.05 -21.71
C GLU A 66 28.37 12.48 -21.66
N LEU A 67 28.02 13.57 -22.36
CA LEU A 67 26.62 14.01 -22.44
C LEU A 67 25.71 12.97 -23.10
N LEU A 68 26.17 12.29 -24.16
CA LEU A 68 25.41 11.20 -24.79
C LEU A 68 25.22 10.03 -23.84
N CYS A 69 26.23 9.69 -23.03
CA CYS A 69 26.12 8.67 -22.00
C CYS A 69 25.06 9.05 -20.94
N LEU A 70 25.07 10.29 -20.46
CA LEU A 70 24.06 10.78 -19.51
C LEU A 70 22.64 10.74 -20.10
N MET A 71 22.48 11.10 -21.37
CA MET A 71 21.19 11.04 -22.07
C MET A 71 20.67 9.60 -22.22
N ALA A 72 21.56 8.65 -22.53
CA ALA A 72 21.23 7.23 -22.59
C ALA A 72 20.64 6.73 -21.25
N TRP A 73 21.32 7.04 -20.14
CA TRP A 73 20.85 6.70 -18.79
C TRP A 73 19.54 7.39 -18.41
N SER A 74 19.41 8.68 -18.72
CA SER A 74 18.16 9.43 -18.50
C SER A 74 16.98 8.77 -19.20
N ASN A 75 17.14 8.37 -20.47
CA ASN A 75 16.09 7.70 -21.23
C ASN A 75 15.69 6.34 -20.62
N GLY A 76 16.67 5.54 -20.18
CA GLY A 76 16.42 4.28 -19.48
C GLY A 76 15.59 4.48 -18.19
N ASN A 77 15.94 5.48 -17.39
CA ASN A 77 15.21 5.82 -16.16
C ASN A 77 13.77 6.29 -16.44
N VAL A 78 13.57 7.10 -17.48
CA VAL A 78 12.22 7.55 -17.90
C VAL A 78 11.34 6.38 -18.33
N ARG A 79 11.89 5.42 -19.09
CA ARG A 79 11.14 4.22 -19.51
C ARG A 79 10.73 3.37 -18.31
N LYS A 80 11.61 3.22 -17.31
CA LYS A 80 11.29 2.54 -16.05
C LYS A 80 10.17 3.26 -15.29
N LEU A 81 10.29 4.58 -15.12
CA LEU A 81 9.27 5.41 -14.49
C LEU A 81 7.90 5.30 -15.19
N SER A 82 7.88 5.30 -16.52
CA SER A 82 6.65 5.13 -17.29
C SER A 82 6.01 3.76 -17.04
N GLY A 83 6.80 2.68 -16.94
CA GLY A 83 6.30 1.35 -16.61
C GLY A 83 5.69 1.29 -15.21
N GLU A 84 6.39 1.84 -14.22
CA GLU A 84 5.90 1.93 -12.83
C GLU A 84 4.60 2.75 -12.74
N THR A 85 4.51 3.86 -13.48
CA THR A 85 3.30 4.71 -13.54
C THR A 85 2.08 3.94 -14.03
N VAL A 86 2.23 3.11 -15.07
CA VAL A 86 1.14 2.24 -15.57
C VAL A 86 0.71 1.22 -14.51
N SER A 87 1.66 0.58 -13.82
CA SER A 87 1.35 -0.36 -12.75
C SER A 87 0.59 0.30 -11.60
N ILE A 88 1.00 1.50 -11.18
CA ILE A 88 0.29 2.25 -10.12
C ILE A 88 -1.10 2.66 -10.60
N SER A 89 -1.26 3.05 -11.87
CA SER A 89 -2.58 3.38 -12.44
C SER A 89 -3.56 2.21 -12.32
N GLY A 90 -3.12 0.99 -12.65
CA GLY A 90 -3.94 -0.22 -12.48
C GLY A 90 -4.33 -0.48 -11.03
N ALA A 91 -3.42 -0.24 -10.08
CA ALA A 91 -3.72 -0.36 -8.65
C ALA A 91 -4.74 0.69 -8.17
N VAL A 92 -4.70 1.91 -8.71
CA VAL A 92 -5.68 2.97 -8.39
C VAL A 92 -7.07 2.63 -8.95
N GLU A 93 -7.16 2.05 -10.15
CA GLU A 93 -8.44 1.57 -10.70
C GLU A 93 -9.04 0.42 -9.88
N GLU A 94 -8.22 -0.51 -9.40
CA GLU A 94 -8.65 -1.58 -8.49
C GLU A 94 -9.13 -1.00 -7.14
N MET A 95 -8.43 0.01 -6.63
CA MET A 95 -8.83 0.72 -5.41
C MET A 95 -10.20 1.41 -5.59
N ALA A 96 -10.43 2.08 -6.72
CA ALA A 96 -11.73 2.69 -7.02
C ALA A 96 -12.87 1.65 -7.06
N ARG A 97 -12.65 0.49 -7.68
CA ARG A 97 -13.61 -0.62 -7.67
C ARG A 97 -13.86 -1.15 -6.26
N THR A 98 -12.80 -1.26 -5.45
CA THR A 98 -12.91 -1.72 -4.06
C THR A 98 -13.73 -0.75 -3.22
N ILE A 99 -13.52 0.56 -3.37
CA ILE A 99 -14.31 1.60 -2.68
C ILE A 99 -15.80 1.46 -3.01
N GLN A 100 -16.15 1.26 -4.29
CA GLN A 100 -17.54 1.05 -4.72
C GLN A 100 -18.15 -0.21 -4.09
N ASN A 101 -17.42 -1.32 -4.09
CA ASN A 101 -17.88 -2.57 -3.46
C ASN A 101 -18.13 -2.39 -1.95
N ILE A 102 -17.26 -1.68 -1.24
CA ILE A 102 -17.45 -1.42 0.20
C ILE A 102 -18.64 -0.49 0.42
N ALA A 103 -18.87 0.49 -0.45
CA ALA A 103 -20.05 1.37 -0.37
C ALA A 103 -21.35 0.57 -0.52
N GLU A 104 -21.43 -0.34 -1.49
CA GLU A 104 -22.59 -1.23 -1.66
C GLU A 104 -22.80 -2.14 -0.44
N LEU A 105 -21.73 -2.76 0.07
CA LEU A 105 -21.79 -3.59 1.28
C LEU A 105 -22.25 -2.80 2.51
N SER A 106 -21.80 -1.55 2.64
CA SER A 106 -22.20 -0.65 3.73
C SER A 106 -23.67 -0.29 3.63
N SER A 107 -24.17 0.01 2.43
CA SER A 107 -25.60 0.23 2.18
C SER A 107 -26.45 -1.00 2.53
N GLY A 108 -26.01 -2.19 2.11
CA GLY A 108 -26.68 -3.44 2.45
C GLY A 108 -26.61 -3.78 3.96
N ALA A 109 -25.55 -3.38 4.66
CA ALA A 109 -25.47 -3.47 6.11
C ALA A 109 -26.44 -2.50 6.79
N GLN A 110 -26.57 -1.28 6.28
CA GLN A 110 -27.50 -0.26 6.80
C GLN A 110 -28.94 -0.74 6.73
N GLN A 111 -29.33 -1.31 5.59
CA GLN A 111 -30.68 -1.86 5.42
C GLN A 111 -30.96 -2.98 6.42
N ARG A 112 -30.07 -3.97 6.54
CA ARG A 112 -30.23 -5.10 7.47
C ARG A 112 -30.27 -4.63 8.93
N SER A 113 -29.48 -3.63 9.28
CA SER A 113 -29.48 -3.02 10.61
C SER A 113 -30.81 -2.31 10.90
N SER A 114 -31.37 -1.59 9.92
CA SER A 114 -32.71 -0.99 10.05
C SER A 114 -33.82 -2.03 10.19
N GLU A 115 -33.75 -3.14 9.46
CA GLU A 115 -34.67 -4.26 9.60
C GLU A 115 -34.57 -4.89 11.00
N ALA A 116 -33.35 -5.10 11.50
CA ALA A 116 -33.10 -5.59 12.86
C ALA A 116 -33.68 -4.65 13.92
N ALA A 117 -33.52 -3.32 13.76
CA ALA A 117 -34.13 -2.34 14.66
C ALA A 117 -35.66 -2.49 14.73
N GLY A 118 -36.31 -2.71 13.58
CA GLY A 118 -37.75 -2.95 13.51
C GLY A 118 -38.17 -4.24 14.22
N ILE A 119 -37.40 -5.32 14.06
CA ILE A 119 -37.65 -6.60 14.76
C ILE A 119 -37.51 -6.44 16.27
N VAL A 120 -36.47 -5.73 16.73
CA VAL A 120 -36.23 -5.48 18.16
C VAL A 120 -37.36 -4.65 18.77
N ALA A 121 -37.79 -3.58 18.10
CA ALA A 121 -38.92 -2.77 18.54
C ALA A 121 -40.21 -3.61 18.67
N ALA A 122 -40.53 -4.40 17.65
CA ALA A 122 -41.69 -5.30 17.69
C ALA A 122 -41.57 -6.37 18.79
N GLY A 123 -40.35 -6.86 19.05
CA GLY A 123 -40.05 -7.79 20.14
C GLY A 123 -40.30 -7.17 21.52
N ALA A 124 -39.83 -5.94 21.74
CA ALA A 124 -40.06 -5.19 22.97
C ALA A 124 -41.55 -4.94 23.21
N ASP A 125 -42.31 -4.55 22.18
CA ASP A 125 -43.76 -4.33 22.29
C ASP A 125 -44.51 -5.60 22.68
N ARG A 126 -44.17 -6.74 22.06
CA ARG A 126 -44.77 -8.05 22.39
C ARG A 126 -44.43 -8.50 23.80
N ALA A 127 -43.17 -8.33 24.23
CA ALA A 127 -42.76 -8.66 25.60
C ALA A 127 -43.47 -7.77 26.63
N GLY A 128 -43.60 -6.47 26.35
CA GLY A 128 -44.36 -5.54 27.18
C GLY A 128 -45.85 -5.89 27.26
N ALA A 129 -46.46 -6.32 26.14
CA ALA A 129 -47.84 -6.80 26.14
C ALA A 129 -48.02 -8.08 26.98
N ALA A 130 -47.09 -9.03 26.88
CA ALA A 130 -47.10 -10.24 27.69
C ALA A 130 -46.91 -9.94 29.19
N GLY A 131 -46.04 -8.98 29.54
CA GLY A 131 -45.89 -8.50 30.93
C GLY A 131 -47.17 -7.87 31.49
N ARG A 132 -47.92 -7.11 30.68
CA ARG A 132 -49.25 -6.59 31.07
C ARG A 132 -50.25 -7.71 31.29
N ALA A 133 -50.30 -8.71 30.41
CA ALA A 133 -51.16 -9.88 30.58
C ALA A 133 -50.84 -10.64 31.89
N MET A 134 -49.56 -10.77 32.27
CA MET A 134 -49.19 -11.35 33.57
C MET A 134 -49.71 -10.51 34.75
N THR A 135 -49.69 -9.18 34.62
CA THR A 135 -50.24 -8.27 35.65
C THR A 135 -51.75 -8.47 35.83
N GLU A 136 -52.49 -8.63 34.73
CA GLU A 136 -53.93 -8.93 34.77
C GLU A 136 -54.21 -10.30 35.40
N ILE A 137 -53.42 -11.31 35.07
CA ILE A 137 -53.52 -12.64 35.69
C ILE A 137 -53.23 -12.56 37.19
N ALA A 138 -52.20 -11.83 37.61
CA ALA A 138 -51.86 -11.64 39.03
C ALA A 138 -53.03 -11.01 39.80
N ALA A 139 -53.70 -10.01 39.21
CA ALA A 139 -54.90 -9.40 39.79
C ALA A 139 -56.05 -10.41 39.91
N ALA A 140 -56.24 -11.29 38.92
CA ALA A 140 -57.24 -12.35 38.98
C ALA A 140 -56.96 -13.37 40.11
N PHE A 141 -55.70 -13.75 40.33
CA PHE A 141 -55.30 -14.60 41.46
C PHE A 141 -55.56 -13.92 42.81
N SER A 142 -55.27 -12.62 42.93
CA SER A 142 -55.58 -11.86 44.15
C SER A 142 -57.09 -11.86 44.43
N GLY A 143 -57.92 -11.64 43.41
CA GLY A 143 -59.37 -11.66 43.58
C GLY A 143 -59.92 -13.07 43.89
N LEU A 144 -59.25 -14.12 43.44
CA LEU A 144 -59.56 -15.50 43.79
C LEU A 144 -59.22 -15.82 45.25
N ASP A 145 -58.07 -15.36 45.76
CA ASP A 145 -57.68 -15.50 47.17
C ASP A 145 -58.73 -14.87 48.11
N ASP A 146 -59.23 -13.68 47.78
CA ASP A 146 -60.30 -13.01 48.53
C ASP A 146 -61.60 -13.81 48.54
N ARG A 147 -61.99 -14.40 47.41
CA ARG A 147 -63.20 -15.25 47.31
C ARG A 147 -63.06 -16.54 48.12
N MET A 148 -61.87 -17.15 48.13
CA MET A 148 -61.61 -18.35 48.94
C MET A 148 -61.67 -18.04 50.44
N LYS A 149 -61.17 -16.88 50.89
CA LYS A 149 -61.31 -16.43 52.28
C LYS A 149 -62.78 -16.27 52.69
N LEU A 150 -63.60 -15.68 51.82
CA LEU A 150 -65.05 -15.56 52.05
C LEU A 150 -65.73 -16.92 52.17
N LEU A 151 -65.37 -17.86 51.28
CA LEU A 151 -65.90 -19.22 51.34
C LEU A 151 -65.50 -19.94 52.63
N GLY A 152 -64.25 -19.78 53.07
CA GLY A 152 -63.78 -20.33 54.35
C GLY A 152 -64.56 -19.80 55.55
N GLY A 153 -64.81 -18.48 55.59
CA GLY A 153 -65.65 -17.88 56.62
C GLY A 153 -67.09 -18.42 56.62
N ALA A 154 -67.66 -18.68 55.44
CA ALA A 154 -68.98 -19.29 55.31
C ALA A 154 -69.00 -20.75 55.82
N ILE A 155 -67.99 -21.54 55.50
CA ILE A 155 -67.83 -22.92 56.00
C ILE A 155 -67.74 -22.93 57.52
N ASP A 156 -66.92 -22.06 58.12
CA ASP A 156 -66.79 -21.93 59.58
C ASP A 156 -68.12 -21.53 60.24
N GLN A 157 -68.87 -20.61 59.62
CA GLN A 157 -70.17 -20.18 60.12
C GLN A 157 -71.19 -21.33 60.12
N ILE A 158 -71.27 -22.10 59.03
CA ILE A 158 -72.15 -23.28 58.93
C ILE A 158 -71.70 -24.35 59.92
N GLY A 159 -70.39 -24.56 60.10
CA GLY A 159 -69.85 -25.46 61.12
C GLY A 159 -70.29 -25.07 62.53
N GLY A 160 -70.29 -23.77 62.83
CA GLY A 160 -70.84 -23.23 64.07
C GLY A 160 -72.35 -23.48 64.23
N PHE A 161 -73.12 -23.43 63.14
CA PHE A 161 -74.55 -23.74 63.15
C PHE A 161 -74.80 -25.22 63.43
N ALA A 162 -74.08 -26.11 62.74
CA ALA A 162 -74.13 -27.55 62.97
C ALA A 162 -73.81 -27.89 64.43
N LYS A 163 -72.74 -27.35 65.00
CA LYS A 163 -72.39 -27.58 66.42
C LYS A 163 -73.50 -27.16 67.39
N ARG A 164 -74.20 -26.06 67.12
CA ARG A 164 -75.34 -25.64 67.95
C ARG A 164 -76.55 -26.56 67.79
N ILE A 165 -76.85 -27.01 66.57
CA ILE A 165 -77.93 -27.96 66.30
C ILE A 165 -77.68 -29.29 67.04
N GLU A 166 -76.44 -29.79 67.02
CA GLU A 166 -76.05 -30.99 67.76
C GLU A 166 -76.22 -30.81 69.28
N GLY A 167 -75.88 -29.63 69.80
CA GLY A 167 -76.13 -29.26 71.20
C GLY A 167 -77.61 -29.27 71.56
N ILE A 168 -78.45 -28.67 70.72
CA ILE A 168 -79.92 -28.66 70.88
C ILE A 168 -80.44 -30.11 70.82
N SER A 169 -80.04 -30.88 69.81
CA SER A 169 -80.43 -32.28 69.63
C SER A 169 -80.08 -33.13 70.84
N SER A 170 -78.88 -32.96 71.40
CA SER A 170 -78.44 -33.67 72.61
C SER A 170 -79.26 -33.30 73.83
N GLN A 171 -79.63 -32.02 73.99
CA GLN A 171 -80.55 -31.57 75.04
C GLN A 171 -81.95 -32.15 74.85
N THR A 172 -82.49 -32.11 73.63
CA THR A 172 -83.81 -32.69 73.29
C THR A 172 -83.84 -34.19 73.54
N LYS A 173 -82.77 -34.91 73.21
CA LYS A 173 -82.61 -36.33 73.51
C LYS A 173 -82.68 -36.62 75.01
N LEU A 174 -82.03 -35.79 75.83
CA LEU A 174 -82.07 -35.91 77.30
C LEU A 174 -83.45 -35.57 77.85
N LEU A 175 -84.12 -34.54 77.33
CA LEU A 175 -85.49 -34.20 77.70
C LEU A 175 -86.47 -35.33 77.35
N ALA A 176 -86.36 -35.91 76.16
CA ALA A 176 -87.16 -37.04 75.71
C ALA A 176 -86.90 -38.31 76.53
N LEU A 177 -85.66 -38.53 76.97
CA LEU A 177 -85.32 -39.61 77.88
C LEU A 177 -86.00 -39.42 79.24
N ASN A 178 -85.91 -38.22 79.82
CA ASN A 178 -86.58 -37.89 81.08
C ASN A 178 -88.10 -38.05 80.97
N ALA A 179 -88.69 -37.61 79.86
CA ALA A 179 -90.13 -37.77 79.59
C ALA A 179 -90.52 -39.25 79.45
N THR A 180 -89.70 -40.08 78.79
CA THR A 180 -89.91 -41.53 78.71
C THR A 180 -89.88 -42.18 80.10
N ILE A 181 -88.94 -41.76 80.97
CA ILE A 181 -88.85 -42.25 82.35
C ILE A 181 -90.11 -41.87 83.15
N GLU A 182 -90.55 -40.62 83.07
CA GLU A 182 -91.73 -40.16 83.81
C GLU A 182 -93.04 -40.78 83.27
N ALA A 183 -93.13 -40.98 81.95
CA ALA A 183 -94.24 -41.69 81.32
C ALA A 183 -94.33 -43.16 81.77
N ALA A 184 -93.19 -43.84 81.92
CA ALA A 184 -93.13 -45.19 82.49
C ALA A 184 -93.55 -45.21 83.97
N ARG A 185 -93.21 -44.15 84.72
CA ARG A 185 -93.56 -43.99 86.13
C ARG A 185 -95.06 -43.77 86.36
N ALA A 186 -95.75 -43.14 85.42
CA ALA A 186 -97.20 -42.91 85.44
C ALA A 186 -98.04 -44.15 85.06
N GLY A 187 -97.41 -45.28 84.69
CA GLY A 187 -98.10 -46.54 84.38
C GLY A 187 -99.04 -46.46 83.18
N GLU A 188 -100.26 -47.01 83.30
CA GLU A 188 -101.27 -47.04 82.22
C GLU A 188 -101.66 -45.63 81.73
N ALA A 189 -101.66 -44.61 82.61
CA ALA A 189 -102.01 -43.24 82.26
C ALA A 189 -100.93 -42.53 81.40
N GLY A 190 -99.68 -43.01 81.45
CA GLY A 190 -98.53 -42.42 80.74
C GLY A 190 -98.27 -43.01 79.35
N ARG A 191 -99.02 -44.02 78.91
CA ARG A 191 -98.75 -44.79 77.68
C ARG A 191 -98.67 -43.94 76.41
N GLY A 192 -99.58 -42.98 76.24
CA GLY A 192 -99.57 -42.04 75.10
C GLY A 192 -98.36 -41.10 75.13
N PHE A 193 -97.97 -40.63 76.31
CA PHE A 193 -96.77 -39.80 76.49
C PHE A 193 -95.48 -40.58 76.24
N ALA A 194 -95.42 -41.86 76.59
CA ALA A 194 -94.26 -42.71 76.33
C ALA A 194 -93.99 -42.87 74.82
N VAL A 195 -95.04 -43.02 74.00
CA VAL A 195 -94.92 -43.10 72.54
C VAL A 195 -94.36 -41.79 71.96
N VAL A 196 -94.91 -40.64 72.39
CA VAL A 196 -94.42 -39.33 71.94
C VAL A 196 -92.96 -39.11 72.38
N ALA A 197 -92.61 -39.46 73.61
CA ALA A 197 -91.24 -39.30 74.12
C ALA A 197 -90.23 -40.21 73.38
N ALA A 198 -90.63 -41.43 73.01
CA ALA A 198 -89.81 -42.32 72.18
C ALA A 198 -89.59 -41.74 70.77
N GLU A 199 -90.63 -41.18 70.16
CA GLU A 199 -90.55 -40.53 68.84
C GLU A 199 -89.63 -39.30 68.86
N VAL A 200 -89.77 -38.43 69.87
CA VAL A 200 -88.90 -37.25 70.05
C VAL A 200 -87.44 -37.67 70.26
N LYS A 201 -87.18 -38.76 70.99
CA LYS A 201 -85.84 -39.33 71.15
C LYS A 201 -85.28 -39.80 69.81
N ALA A 202 -86.07 -40.50 69.01
CA ALA A 202 -85.66 -40.97 67.68
C ALA A 202 -85.33 -39.80 66.73
N LEU A 203 -86.19 -38.78 66.67
CA LEU A 203 -85.94 -37.56 65.89
C LEU A 203 -84.67 -36.82 66.33
N SER A 204 -84.39 -36.78 67.62
CA SER A 204 -83.15 -36.18 68.13
C SER A 204 -81.93 -37.01 67.70
N GLU A 205 -81.99 -38.33 67.80
CA GLU A 205 -80.89 -39.20 67.33
C GLU A 205 -80.65 -39.10 65.82
N GLU A 206 -81.71 -38.94 65.03
CA GLU A 206 -81.62 -38.66 63.59
C GLU A 206 -81.05 -37.28 63.30
N THR A 207 -81.47 -36.25 64.05
CA THR A 207 -80.94 -34.88 63.95
C THR A 207 -79.44 -34.88 64.23
N SER A 208 -78.98 -35.51 65.32
CA SER A 208 -77.55 -35.62 65.63
C SER A 208 -76.77 -36.31 64.51
N ARG A 209 -77.26 -37.44 63.98
CA ARG A 209 -76.61 -38.13 62.85
C ARG A 209 -76.52 -37.26 61.60
N THR A 210 -77.58 -36.54 61.24
CA THR A 210 -77.57 -35.60 60.11
C THR A 210 -76.55 -34.48 60.34
N THR A 211 -76.45 -33.98 61.57
CA THR A 211 -75.49 -32.94 61.93
C THR A 211 -74.04 -33.43 61.84
N ASP A 212 -73.78 -34.68 62.20
CA ASP A 212 -72.48 -35.33 62.03
C ASP A 212 -72.08 -35.44 60.56
N LEU A 213 -73.02 -35.85 59.70
CA LEU A 213 -72.79 -35.91 58.25
C LEU A 213 -72.47 -34.52 57.68
N ILE A 214 -73.19 -33.48 58.11
CA ILE A 214 -72.91 -32.08 57.71
C ILE A 214 -71.49 -31.69 58.11
N ARG A 215 -71.07 -31.98 59.36
CA ARG A 215 -69.69 -31.68 59.80
C ARG A 215 -68.65 -32.41 58.95
N GLY A 216 -68.89 -33.67 58.60
CA GLY A 216 -68.02 -34.44 57.71
C GLY A 216 -67.88 -33.79 56.33
N GLN A 217 -68.98 -33.35 55.73
CA GLN A 217 -68.97 -32.63 54.45
C GLN A 217 -68.25 -31.27 54.54
N LEU A 218 -68.46 -30.52 55.63
CA LEU A 218 -67.76 -29.24 55.85
C LEU A 218 -66.25 -29.44 56.00
N SER A 219 -65.82 -30.51 56.68
CA SER A 219 -64.40 -30.87 56.78
C SER A 219 -63.79 -31.13 55.40
N GLN A 220 -64.46 -31.93 54.57
CA GLN A 220 -64.00 -32.20 53.19
C GLN A 220 -63.94 -30.92 52.35
N LEU A 221 -64.93 -30.04 52.47
CA LEU A 221 -64.93 -28.72 51.82
C LEU A 221 -63.76 -27.85 52.29
N GLY A 222 -63.44 -27.89 53.59
CA GLY A 222 -62.28 -27.23 54.17
C GLY A 222 -60.96 -27.74 53.59
N ASP A 223 -60.80 -29.05 53.45
CA ASP A 223 -59.61 -29.68 52.86
C ASP A 223 -59.43 -29.28 51.38
N VAL A 224 -60.53 -29.31 50.60
CA VAL A 224 -60.52 -28.88 49.19
C VAL A 224 -60.15 -27.40 49.08
N MET A 225 -60.70 -26.55 49.95
CA MET A 225 -60.36 -25.13 49.99
C MET A 225 -58.88 -24.91 50.31
N ALA A 226 -58.34 -25.62 51.29
CA ALA A 226 -56.92 -25.53 51.65
C ALA A 226 -56.03 -25.89 50.46
N SER A 227 -56.36 -26.97 49.75
CA SER A 227 -55.64 -27.38 48.53
C SER A 227 -55.75 -26.33 47.41
N MET A 228 -56.93 -25.73 47.21
CA MET A 228 -57.11 -24.63 46.24
C MET A 228 -56.27 -23.40 46.58
N LEU A 229 -56.20 -23.01 47.85
CA LEU A 229 -55.38 -21.88 48.30
C LEU A 229 -53.89 -22.13 48.06
N GLU A 230 -53.41 -23.35 48.30
CA GLU A 230 -52.02 -23.73 48.01
C GLU A 230 -51.71 -23.66 46.50
N ALA A 231 -52.61 -24.21 45.68
CA ALA A 231 -52.48 -24.13 44.22
C ALA A 231 -52.50 -22.67 43.73
N MET A 232 -53.34 -21.81 44.32
CA MET A 232 -53.38 -20.38 44.01
C MET A 232 -52.10 -19.65 44.38
N ARG A 233 -51.54 -19.91 45.56
CA ARG A 233 -50.25 -19.32 45.98
C ARG A 233 -49.11 -19.73 45.06
N SER A 234 -49.06 -21.02 44.70
CA SER A 234 -48.07 -21.53 43.75
C SER A 234 -48.24 -20.89 42.37
N GLY A 235 -49.47 -20.83 41.85
CA GLY A 235 -49.80 -20.18 40.58
C GLY A 235 -49.45 -18.68 40.56
N GLY A 236 -49.80 -17.95 41.63
CA GLY A 236 -49.46 -16.54 41.78
C GLY A 236 -47.95 -16.28 41.78
N GLY A 237 -47.18 -17.14 42.46
CA GLY A 237 -45.71 -17.10 42.41
C GLY A 237 -45.17 -17.26 40.99
N LYS A 238 -45.69 -18.24 40.23
CA LYS A 238 -45.30 -18.44 38.82
C LYS A 238 -45.65 -17.26 37.91
N VAL A 239 -46.74 -16.56 38.19
CA VAL A 239 -47.13 -15.36 37.45
C VAL A 239 -46.18 -14.19 37.75
N GLN A 240 -45.77 -14.03 39.01
CA GLN A 240 -44.74 -13.05 39.38
C GLN A 240 -43.39 -13.34 38.70
N ASP A 241 -42.96 -14.62 38.69
CA ASP A 241 -41.75 -15.04 37.96
C ASP A 241 -41.86 -14.68 36.47
N GLY A 242 -43.03 -14.94 35.85
CA GLY A 242 -43.30 -14.59 34.46
C GLY A 242 -43.25 -13.09 34.19
N GLN A 243 -43.78 -12.27 35.09
CA GLN A 243 -43.72 -10.81 34.99
C GLN A 243 -42.28 -10.30 35.06
N ALA A 244 -41.47 -10.82 35.99
CA ALA A 244 -40.05 -10.49 36.10
C ALA A 244 -39.29 -10.87 34.83
N LEU A 245 -39.58 -12.05 34.26
CA LEU A 245 -38.97 -12.51 33.02
C LEU A 245 -39.28 -11.58 31.84
N PHE A 246 -40.54 -11.20 31.63
CA PHE A 246 -40.89 -10.28 30.54
C PHE A 246 -40.29 -8.88 30.72
N THR A 247 -40.13 -8.43 31.97
CA THR A 247 -39.44 -7.17 32.27
C THR A 247 -37.96 -7.25 31.86
N ALA A 248 -37.29 -8.36 32.17
CA ALA A 248 -35.92 -8.60 31.74
C ALA A 248 -35.79 -8.64 30.21
N VAL A 249 -36.71 -9.33 29.52
CA VAL A 249 -36.74 -9.38 28.05
C VAL A 249 -36.88 -7.99 27.42
N VAL A 250 -37.72 -7.11 27.99
CA VAL A 250 -37.83 -5.72 27.51
C VAL A 250 -36.49 -4.98 27.69
N GLY A 251 -35.81 -5.18 28.82
CA GLY A 251 -34.48 -4.63 29.06
C GLY A 251 -33.43 -5.14 28.05
N ASP A 252 -33.41 -6.45 27.79
CA ASP A 252 -32.51 -7.06 26.82
C ASP A 252 -32.77 -6.53 25.40
N MET A 253 -34.03 -6.35 25.00
CA MET A 253 -34.38 -5.72 23.72
C MET A 253 -33.88 -4.27 23.64
N GLY A 254 -33.93 -3.52 24.75
CA GLY A 254 -33.31 -2.20 24.85
C GLY A 254 -31.80 -2.25 24.59
N GLY A 255 -31.08 -3.17 25.24
CA GLY A 255 -29.65 -3.34 25.02
C GLY A 255 -29.28 -3.80 23.60
N ILE A 256 -30.13 -4.60 22.95
CA ILE A 256 -29.94 -4.95 21.52
C ILE A 256 -30.16 -3.73 20.63
N ARG A 257 -31.17 -2.91 20.92
CA ARG A 257 -31.43 -1.67 20.17
C ARG A 257 -30.23 -0.73 20.20
N ASP A 258 -29.65 -0.49 21.38
CA ASP A 258 -28.48 0.38 21.52
C ASP A 258 -27.32 -0.11 20.63
N ARG A 259 -27.08 -1.43 20.59
CA ARG A 259 -26.05 -2.03 19.71
C ARG A 259 -26.37 -1.88 18.23
N VAL A 260 -27.64 -1.94 17.84
CA VAL A 260 -28.07 -1.71 16.46
C VAL A 260 -27.81 -0.25 16.06
N ASP A 261 -28.06 0.69 16.97
CA ASP A 261 -27.79 2.11 16.77
C ASP A 261 -26.27 2.38 16.65
N ASP A 262 -25.44 1.71 17.46
CA ASP A 262 -23.97 1.76 17.35
C ASP A 262 -23.46 1.24 15.98
N VAL A 263 -24.05 0.15 15.48
CA VAL A 263 -23.75 -0.40 14.16
C VAL A 263 -24.12 0.60 13.06
N ASN A 264 -25.28 1.25 13.15
CA ASN A 264 -25.69 2.31 12.21
C ASN A 264 -24.71 3.49 12.22
N GLY A 265 -24.26 3.93 13.40
CA GLY A 265 -23.24 4.98 13.52
C GLY A 265 -21.90 4.59 12.89
N SER A 266 -21.49 3.33 13.07
CA SER A 266 -20.27 2.79 12.46
C SER A 266 -20.36 2.75 10.93
N ILE A 267 -21.51 2.34 10.38
CA ILE A 267 -21.75 2.35 8.93
C ILE A 267 -21.71 3.78 8.37
N GLY A 268 -22.29 4.75 9.07
CA GLY A 268 -22.19 6.17 8.70
C GLY A 268 -20.73 6.67 8.67
N SER A 269 -19.91 6.25 9.63
CA SER A 269 -18.49 6.59 9.66
C SER A 269 -17.71 5.96 8.50
N ILE A 270 -18.02 4.70 8.15
CA ILE A 270 -17.43 4.03 6.98
C ILE A 270 -17.79 4.79 5.69
N ALA A 271 -19.03 5.26 5.54
CA ALA A 271 -19.43 6.03 4.36
C ALA A 271 -18.62 7.33 4.19
N LEU A 272 -18.32 8.03 5.30
CA LEU A 272 -17.45 9.21 5.27
C LEU A 272 -16.02 8.84 4.85
N MET A 273 -15.45 7.78 5.43
CA MET A 273 -14.11 7.31 5.07
C MET A 273 -14.00 6.90 3.60
N LEU A 274 -15.03 6.27 3.04
CA LEU A 274 -15.07 5.91 1.62
C LEU A 274 -15.10 7.15 0.71
N SER A 275 -15.81 8.21 1.12
CA SER A 275 -15.81 9.49 0.39
C SER A 275 -14.40 10.11 0.37
N ASP A 276 -13.71 10.13 1.51
CA ASP A 276 -12.34 10.64 1.59
C ASP A 276 -11.37 9.81 0.75
N GLN A 277 -11.51 8.48 0.78
CA GLN A 277 -10.67 7.57 0.02
C GLN A 277 -10.93 7.68 -1.49
N GLN A 278 -12.16 7.94 -1.91
CA GLN A 278 -12.49 8.23 -3.30
C GLN A 278 -11.79 9.50 -3.79
N GLN A 279 -11.84 10.58 -3.00
CA GLN A 279 -11.16 11.83 -3.33
C GLN A 279 -9.64 11.66 -3.40
N ALA A 280 -9.06 10.93 -2.46
CA ALA A 280 -7.63 10.61 -2.48
C ALA A 280 -7.23 9.81 -3.74
N SER A 281 -8.05 8.81 -4.10
CA SER A 281 -7.83 7.98 -5.30
C SER A 281 -7.86 8.81 -6.58
N GLU A 282 -8.83 9.73 -6.72
CA GLU A 282 -8.90 10.65 -7.85
C GLU A 282 -7.70 11.60 -7.92
N SER A 283 -7.22 12.08 -6.77
CA SER A 283 -6.02 12.90 -6.71
C SER A 283 -4.77 12.12 -7.17
N ILE A 284 -4.64 10.86 -6.78
CA ILE A 284 -3.54 10.00 -7.22
C ILE A 284 -3.62 9.77 -8.73
N ALA A 285 -4.81 9.47 -9.27
CA ALA A 285 -5.01 9.28 -10.71
C ALA A 285 -4.59 10.52 -11.53
N LYS A 286 -4.94 11.73 -11.05
CA LYS A 286 -4.50 12.99 -11.67
C LYS A 286 -2.99 13.15 -11.63
N SER A 287 -2.36 12.88 -10.48
CA SER A 287 -0.90 12.94 -10.34
C SER A 287 -0.19 11.95 -11.26
N LEU A 288 -0.73 10.73 -11.43
CA LEU A 288 -0.17 9.74 -12.35
C LEU A 288 -0.27 10.17 -13.81
N THR A 289 -1.38 10.80 -14.19
CA THR A 289 -1.54 11.36 -15.54
C THR A 289 -0.50 12.44 -15.80
N GLU A 290 -0.23 13.29 -14.82
CA GLU A 290 0.80 14.33 -14.94
C GLU A 290 2.22 13.74 -14.97
N ILE A 291 2.51 12.72 -14.16
CA ILE A 291 3.79 12.00 -14.20
C ILE A 291 4.00 11.35 -15.57
N ALA A 292 2.98 10.69 -16.13
CA ALA A 292 3.05 10.09 -17.46
C ALA A 292 3.32 11.14 -18.54
N ARG A 293 2.67 12.31 -18.45
CA ARG A 293 2.90 13.45 -19.35
C ARG A 293 4.34 13.96 -19.25
N LEU A 294 4.85 14.17 -18.04
CA LEU A 294 6.22 14.63 -17.80
C LEU A 294 7.26 13.59 -18.24
N ALA A 295 7.00 12.31 -18.04
CA ALA A 295 7.85 11.23 -18.51
C ALA A 295 7.93 11.23 -20.06
N ALA A 296 6.80 11.33 -20.75
CA ALA A 296 6.76 11.41 -22.21
C ALA A 296 7.50 12.65 -22.74
N GLN A 297 7.31 13.82 -22.09
CA GLN A 297 8.03 15.04 -22.44
C GLN A 297 9.54 14.87 -22.24
N ASN A 298 9.97 14.32 -21.10
CA ASN A 298 11.40 14.12 -20.81
C ASN A 298 12.04 13.11 -21.77
N GLU A 299 11.29 12.08 -22.20
CA GLU A 299 11.73 11.16 -23.24
C GLU A 299 11.98 11.88 -24.57
N GLN A 300 11.04 12.74 -24.98
CA GLN A 300 11.16 13.55 -26.20
C GLN A 300 12.35 14.51 -26.12
N ASP A 301 12.50 15.24 -25.01
CA ASP A 301 13.57 16.21 -24.80
C ASP A 301 14.94 15.53 -24.78
N SER A 302 15.05 14.38 -24.10
CA SER A 302 16.28 13.58 -24.06
C SER A 302 16.67 13.07 -25.47
N ARG A 303 15.69 12.62 -26.26
CA ARG A 303 15.93 12.20 -27.65
C ARG A 303 16.38 13.37 -28.53
N ALA A 304 15.71 14.52 -28.44
CA ALA A 304 16.07 15.71 -29.20
C ALA A 304 17.47 16.23 -28.85
N ALA A 305 17.83 16.24 -27.56
CA ALA A 305 19.16 16.59 -27.09
C ALA A 305 20.22 15.60 -27.61
N ALA A 306 19.97 14.29 -27.51
CA ALA A 306 20.88 13.28 -28.04
C ALA A 306 21.10 13.43 -29.55
N ASP A 307 20.05 13.71 -30.34
CA ASP A 307 20.17 13.93 -31.78
C ASP A 307 21.01 15.17 -32.11
N LEU A 308 20.87 16.26 -31.35
CA LEU A 308 21.69 17.47 -31.52
C LEU A 308 23.15 17.21 -31.17
N ILE A 309 23.42 16.49 -30.08
CA ILE A 309 24.79 16.15 -29.68
C ILE A 309 25.42 15.21 -30.72
N ARG A 310 24.71 14.19 -31.22
CA ARG A 310 25.23 13.30 -32.29
C ARG A 310 25.58 14.05 -33.58
N LYS A 311 24.80 15.08 -33.95
CA LYS A 311 25.14 15.95 -35.10
C LYS A 311 26.44 16.72 -34.85
N GLY A 312 26.62 17.25 -33.63
CA GLY A 312 27.86 17.92 -33.22
C GLY A 312 29.06 16.98 -33.20
N ASP A 313 28.87 15.78 -32.67
CA ASP A 313 29.87 14.70 -32.58
C ASP A 313 30.40 14.32 -33.96
N GLY A 314 29.49 14.16 -34.95
CA GLY A 314 29.88 13.91 -36.34
C GLY A 314 30.72 15.03 -36.96
N ALA A 315 30.42 16.30 -36.66
CA ALA A 315 31.21 17.43 -37.13
C ALA A 315 32.61 17.46 -36.47
N ILE A 316 32.69 17.12 -35.18
CA ILE A 316 33.94 17.02 -34.44
C ILE A 316 34.82 15.89 -35.00
N HIS A 317 34.26 14.73 -35.32
CA HIS A 317 35.02 13.65 -35.93
C HIS A 317 35.66 14.07 -37.25
N VAL A 318 34.93 14.79 -38.12
CA VAL A 318 35.49 15.33 -39.37
C VAL A 318 36.63 16.31 -39.09
N LEU A 319 36.50 17.17 -38.07
CA LEU A 319 37.57 18.10 -37.68
C LEU A 319 38.79 17.36 -37.12
N LEU A 320 38.61 16.36 -36.26
CA LEU A 320 39.69 15.53 -35.73
C LEU A 320 40.44 14.80 -36.86
N ASP A 321 39.73 14.16 -37.78
CA ASP A 321 40.34 13.41 -38.87
C ASP A 321 41.11 14.33 -39.84
N SER A 322 40.56 15.51 -40.15
CA SER A 322 41.24 16.48 -41.02
C SER A 322 42.51 17.06 -40.38
N ALA A 323 42.45 17.44 -39.10
CA ALA A 323 43.57 18.01 -38.36
C ALA A 323 44.64 16.96 -38.01
N ALA A 324 44.29 15.68 -37.89
CA ALA A 324 45.23 14.60 -37.60
C ALA A 324 46.35 14.45 -38.64
N THR A 325 46.13 14.93 -39.88
CA THR A 325 47.13 14.90 -40.97
C THR A 325 48.27 15.91 -40.79
N VAL A 326 48.05 16.96 -39.99
CA VAL A 326 48.99 18.07 -39.77
C VAL A 326 49.47 18.17 -38.32
N VAL A 327 48.71 17.60 -37.37
CA VAL A 327 49.02 17.63 -35.94
C VAL A 327 49.90 16.43 -35.55
N PRO A 328 51.05 16.65 -34.91
CA PRO A 328 51.93 15.56 -34.47
C PRO A 328 51.33 14.77 -33.33
N SER A 329 51.59 13.47 -33.31
CA SER A 329 51.11 12.56 -32.25
C SER A 329 49.58 12.64 -32.06
N SER A 330 48.85 12.94 -33.13
CA SER A 330 47.38 13.08 -33.15
C SER A 330 46.68 11.83 -32.60
N THR A 331 47.21 10.63 -32.88
CA THR A 331 46.73 9.36 -32.31
C THR A 331 46.75 9.34 -30.78
N VAL A 332 47.84 9.83 -30.15
CA VAL A 332 47.97 9.85 -28.69
C VAL A 332 47.09 10.94 -28.09
N ARG A 333 47.08 12.12 -28.71
CA ARG A 333 46.24 13.26 -28.28
C ARG A 333 44.76 12.90 -28.27
N ARG A 334 44.28 12.10 -29.23
CA ARG A 334 42.87 11.71 -29.38
C ARG A 334 42.41 10.58 -28.45
N MET A 335 43.31 9.85 -27.77
CA MET A 335 42.95 8.66 -26.98
C MET A 335 41.84 8.90 -25.94
N ARG A 336 41.75 10.10 -25.34
CA ARG A 336 40.68 10.46 -24.39
C ARG A 336 39.31 10.48 -25.06
N ALA A 337 39.21 11.10 -26.23
CA ALA A 337 37.99 11.16 -27.01
C ALA A 337 37.57 9.76 -27.46
N ASP A 338 38.49 8.97 -28.03
CA ASP A 338 38.19 7.61 -28.52
C ASP A 338 37.76 6.68 -27.38
N HIS A 339 38.33 6.86 -26.18
CA HIS A 339 37.93 6.11 -24.98
C HIS A 339 36.52 6.45 -24.52
N MET A 340 36.16 7.73 -24.52
CA MET A 340 34.81 8.14 -24.16
C MET A 340 33.78 7.73 -25.21
N GLU A 341 34.16 7.69 -26.49
CA GLU A 341 33.34 7.15 -27.57
C GLU A 341 33.04 5.66 -27.34
N TRP A 342 34.07 4.88 -27.01
CA TRP A 342 33.93 3.47 -26.64
C TRP A 342 33.01 3.28 -25.43
N LYS A 343 33.22 4.07 -24.36
CA LYS A 343 32.40 4.06 -23.14
C LYS A 343 30.94 4.43 -23.44
N ARG A 344 30.70 5.44 -24.28
CA ARG A 344 29.36 5.86 -24.73
C ARG A 344 28.65 4.71 -25.43
N ASN A 345 29.32 4.04 -26.36
CA ASN A 345 28.74 2.91 -27.10
C ASN A 345 28.29 1.78 -26.15
N LEU A 346 29.06 1.51 -25.09
CA LEU A 346 28.66 0.57 -24.03
C LEU A 346 27.41 1.03 -23.28
N ALA A 347 27.31 2.32 -22.93
CA ALA A 347 26.14 2.87 -22.26
C ALA A 347 24.88 2.74 -23.14
N GLU A 348 25.00 3.05 -24.43
CA GLU A 348 23.91 2.92 -25.40
C GLU A 348 23.46 1.46 -25.57
N CYS A 349 24.37 0.48 -25.51
CA CYS A 349 24.01 -0.94 -25.49
C CYS A 349 23.23 -1.32 -24.22
N LEU A 350 23.67 -0.85 -23.06
CA LEU A 350 23.06 -1.17 -21.77
C LEU A 350 21.59 -0.69 -21.68
N VAL A 351 21.30 0.48 -22.25
CA VAL A 351 19.94 1.04 -22.26
C VAL A 351 19.11 0.62 -23.49
N GLY A 352 19.67 -0.20 -24.37
CA GLY A 352 19.00 -0.75 -25.54
C GLY A 352 18.83 0.21 -26.71
N ILE A 353 19.64 1.27 -26.79
CA ILE A 353 19.72 2.17 -27.95
C ILE A 353 20.56 1.53 -29.06
N ALA A 354 21.71 0.94 -28.70
CA ALA A 354 22.60 0.23 -29.62
C ALA A 354 22.49 -1.29 -29.43
N LYS A 355 22.76 -2.07 -30.50
CA LYS A 355 22.81 -3.54 -30.38
C LYS A 355 24.08 -3.97 -29.67
N ALA A 356 23.93 -4.89 -28.72
CA ALA A 356 25.03 -5.51 -28.01
C ALA A 356 25.67 -6.61 -28.90
N ASP A 357 26.68 -6.27 -29.72
CA ASP A 357 27.47 -7.25 -30.46
C ASP A 357 28.81 -7.54 -29.77
N GLN A 358 28.89 -8.71 -29.15
CA GLN A 358 30.07 -9.17 -28.43
C GLN A 358 31.34 -9.27 -29.31
N ARG A 359 31.20 -9.45 -30.63
CA ARG A 359 32.35 -9.51 -31.56
C ARG A 359 32.88 -8.12 -31.91
N GLU A 360 32.04 -7.10 -31.84
CA GLU A 360 32.40 -5.71 -32.14
C GLU A 360 33.27 -5.11 -31.02
N PHE A 361 32.92 -5.38 -29.76
CA PHE A 361 33.64 -4.93 -28.56
C PHE A 361 34.90 -5.74 -28.22
N ALA A 362 35.05 -6.96 -28.76
CA ALA A 362 36.27 -7.77 -28.62
C ALA A 362 37.31 -7.51 -29.72
N GLY A 363 36.97 -6.71 -30.74
CA GLY A 363 37.79 -6.48 -31.93
C GLY A 363 38.12 -5.01 -32.17
N ARG A 364 37.34 -4.34 -33.04
CA ARG A 364 37.61 -2.96 -33.50
C ARG A 364 37.29 -1.89 -32.45
N ASN A 365 36.39 -2.18 -31.51
CA ASN A 365 35.92 -1.24 -30.51
C ASN A 365 36.57 -1.53 -29.14
N GLN A 366 37.88 -1.25 -29.04
CA GLN A 366 38.70 -1.44 -27.85
C GLN A 366 38.82 -0.15 -27.01
N PRO A 367 39.14 -0.24 -25.71
CA PRO A 367 39.48 0.94 -24.90
C PRO A 367 40.57 1.78 -25.58
N PHE A 368 40.45 3.10 -25.51
CA PHE A 368 41.35 4.08 -26.15
C PHE A 368 41.37 4.09 -27.68
N GLY A 369 40.44 3.39 -28.34
CA GLY A 369 40.27 3.44 -29.79
C GLY A 369 41.22 2.56 -30.60
N PRO A 370 41.02 2.50 -31.93
CA PRO A 370 41.78 1.61 -32.82
C PRO A 370 43.26 1.99 -32.94
N GLY A 371 43.60 3.25 -32.70
CA GLY A 371 44.97 3.76 -32.81
C GLY A 371 45.90 3.33 -31.68
N TYR A 372 45.36 2.96 -30.50
CA TYR A 372 46.16 2.65 -29.31
C TYR A 372 47.18 1.52 -29.52
N ALA A 373 46.74 0.41 -30.10
CA ALA A 373 47.60 -0.76 -30.32
C ALA A 373 48.72 -0.51 -31.34
N GLY A 374 48.57 0.49 -32.21
CA GLY A 374 49.54 0.86 -33.26
C GLY A 374 50.51 1.98 -32.88
N ILE A 375 50.55 2.41 -31.62
CA ILE A 375 51.49 3.44 -31.15
C ILE A 375 52.89 2.84 -31.05
N ASP A 376 53.76 3.21 -31.99
CA ASP A 376 55.15 2.72 -32.06
C ASP A 376 56.21 3.79 -31.72
N ASP A 377 55.80 5.03 -31.47
CA ASP A 377 56.71 6.11 -31.09
C ASP A 377 57.47 5.76 -29.79
N PRO A 378 58.82 5.62 -29.83
CA PRO A 378 59.61 5.25 -28.66
C PRO A 378 59.47 6.23 -27.49
N ALA A 379 59.20 7.52 -27.73
CA ALA A 379 59.01 8.51 -26.67
C ALA A 379 57.73 8.23 -25.87
N VAL A 380 56.68 7.73 -26.55
CA VAL A 380 55.39 7.40 -25.93
C VAL A 380 55.43 6.00 -25.33
N LYS A 381 55.95 5.01 -26.07
CA LYS A 381 56.01 3.60 -25.62
C LYS A 381 56.84 3.40 -24.35
N ASN A 382 57.88 4.21 -24.16
CA ASN A 382 58.76 4.10 -23.00
C ASN A 382 58.26 4.87 -21.78
N ASP A 383 57.31 5.78 -21.94
CA ASP A 383 56.73 6.57 -20.86
C ASP A 383 56.06 5.67 -19.80
N GLY A 384 56.32 5.98 -18.52
CA GLY A 384 55.80 5.20 -17.39
C GLY A 384 54.28 5.27 -17.26
N THR A 385 53.67 6.39 -17.65
CA THR A 385 52.23 6.62 -17.62
C THR A 385 51.53 5.82 -18.71
N PHE A 386 52.11 5.77 -19.92
CA PHE A 386 51.60 4.95 -21.02
C PHE A 386 51.62 3.46 -20.67
N LYS A 387 52.72 2.96 -20.09
CA LYS A 387 52.81 1.56 -19.64
C LYS A 387 51.78 1.21 -18.55
N ALA A 388 51.43 2.17 -17.70
CA ALA A 388 50.43 1.98 -16.64
C ALA A 388 48.99 1.83 -17.17
N LEU A 389 48.73 2.11 -18.46
CA LEU A 389 47.42 1.92 -19.08
C LEU A 389 47.11 0.44 -19.34
N ALA A 390 48.12 -0.41 -19.61
CA ALA A 390 47.91 -1.82 -19.96
C ALA A 390 47.01 -2.62 -19.00
N PRO A 391 47.23 -2.62 -17.65
CA PRO A 391 46.34 -3.34 -16.74
C PRO A 391 44.91 -2.75 -16.68
N LEU A 392 44.76 -1.46 -16.98
CA LEU A 392 43.45 -0.83 -17.07
C LEU A 392 42.71 -1.28 -18.33
N VAL A 393 43.40 -1.42 -19.48
CA VAL A 393 42.81 -1.96 -20.72
C VAL A 393 42.23 -3.35 -20.49
N GLU A 394 42.97 -4.24 -19.82
CA GLU A 394 42.50 -5.60 -19.53
C GLU A 394 41.24 -5.58 -18.67
N THR A 395 41.21 -4.72 -17.65
CA THR A 395 40.04 -4.56 -16.78
C THR A 395 38.85 -4.00 -17.56
N LEU A 396 39.05 -2.93 -18.31
CA LEU A 396 38.03 -2.27 -19.13
C LEU A 396 37.41 -3.24 -20.15
N ALA A 397 38.25 -3.97 -20.90
CA ALA A 397 37.81 -4.94 -21.89
C ALA A 397 37.05 -6.12 -21.25
N ARG A 398 37.51 -6.61 -20.10
CA ARG A 398 36.84 -7.69 -19.35
C ARG A 398 35.45 -7.27 -18.89
N GLU A 399 35.35 -6.16 -18.17
CA GLU A 399 34.07 -5.68 -17.63
C GLU A 399 33.09 -5.31 -18.75
N ALA A 400 33.57 -4.68 -19.83
CA ALA A 400 32.74 -4.40 -21.01
C ALA A 400 32.20 -5.68 -21.68
N SER A 401 33.06 -6.70 -21.83
CA SER A 401 32.65 -8.00 -22.40
C SER A 401 31.63 -8.72 -21.54
N GLN A 402 31.78 -8.64 -20.21
CA GLN A 402 30.83 -9.21 -19.26
C GLN A 402 29.51 -8.45 -19.28
N MET A 403 29.54 -7.12 -19.32
CA MET A 403 28.35 -6.29 -19.46
C MET A 403 27.54 -6.67 -20.70
N VAL A 404 28.18 -6.69 -21.88
CA VAL A 404 27.55 -7.04 -23.16
C VAL A 404 26.96 -8.46 -23.13
N ALA A 405 27.65 -9.41 -22.50
CA ALA A 405 27.16 -10.77 -22.34
C ALA A 405 25.90 -10.84 -21.45
N GLU A 406 25.84 -10.09 -20.35
CA GLU A 406 24.68 -10.05 -19.48
C GLU A 406 23.49 -9.31 -20.13
N VAL A 407 23.73 -8.25 -20.92
CA VAL A 407 22.69 -7.63 -21.76
C VAL A 407 22.11 -8.64 -22.74
N GLY A 408 22.95 -9.43 -23.42
CA GLY A 408 22.50 -10.48 -24.34
C GLY A 408 21.65 -11.58 -23.69
N LYS A 409 21.78 -11.78 -22.38
CA LYS A 409 20.96 -12.71 -21.58
C LYS A 409 19.68 -12.07 -21.02
N GLY A 410 19.49 -10.75 -21.21
CA GLY A 410 18.41 -9.98 -20.58
C GLY A 410 18.62 -9.72 -19.08
N ALA A 411 19.82 -9.98 -18.53
CA ALA A 411 20.14 -9.80 -17.13
C ALA A 411 20.64 -8.36 -16.85
N ILE A 412 19.75 -7.38 -17.05
CA ILE A 412 20.10 -5.95 -17.04
C ILE A 412 20.75 -5.50 -15.71
N ASP A 413 20.26 -5.95 -14.56
CA ASP A 413 20.84 -5.54 -13.26
C ASP A 413 22.31 -5.99 -13.10
N LYS A 414 22.65 -7.18 -13.60
CA LYS A 414 24.04 -7.67 -13.61
C LYS A 414 24.90 -6.89 -14.60
N ALA A 415 24.34 -6.58 -15.77
CA ALA A 415 25.01 -5.75 -16.77
C ALA A 415 25.34 -4.36 -16.23
N ILE A 416 24.43 -3.73 -15.46
CA ILE A 416 24.68 -2.45 -14.78
C ILE A 416 25.87 -2.58 -13.81
N GLY A 417 25.95 -3.66 -13.05
CA GLY A 417 27.09 -3.90 -12.14
C GLY A 417 28.44 -3.93 -12.87
N HIS A 418 28.53 -4.64 -13.99
CA HIS A 418 29.73 -4.64 -14.84
C HIS A 418 30.03 -3.28 -15.48
N TYR A 419 28.99 -2.54 -15.90
CA TYR A 419 29.18 -1.18 -16.41
C TYR A 419 29.77 -0.25 -15.34
N MET A 420 29.31 -0.33 -14.09
CA MET A 420 29.85 0.50 -12.99
C MET A 420 31.31 0.15 -12.67
N ALA A 421 31.67 -1.14 -12.67
CA ALA A 421 33.06 -1.56 -12.49
C ALA A 421 33.96 -1.08 -13.64
N MET A 422 33.46 -1.13 -14.88
CA MET A 422 34.11 -0.55 -16.06
C MET A 422 34.27 0.97 -15.92
N ASP A 423 33.22 1.67 -15.46
CA ASP A 423 33.22 3.12 -15.28
C ASP A 423 34.27 3.59 -14.26
N GLU A 424 34.43 2.85 -13.15
CA GLU A 424 35.48 3.12 -12.17
C GLU A 424 36.89 2.98 -12.78
N ALA A 425 37.11 1.91 -13.55
CA ALA A 425 38.37 1.72 -14.28
C ALA A 425 38.58 2.78 -15.36
N SER A 426 37.50 3.25 -16.00
CA SER A 426 37.49 4.29 -17.01
C SER A 426 37.91 5.64 -16.43
N GLY A 427 37.41 6.00 -15.24
CA GLY A 427 37.85 7.18 -14.51
C GLY A 427 39.35 7.16 -14.21
N LYS A 428 39.89 6.02 -13.74
CA LYS A 428 41.34 5.84 -13.52
C LYS A 428 42.13 6.00 -14.82
N ALA A 429 41.62 5.43 -15.92
CA ALA A 429 42.24 5.53 -17.23
C ALA A 429 42.28 6.97 -17.76
N MET A 430 41.20 7.73 -17.63
CA MET A 430 41.13 9.14 -18.05
C MET A 430 42.14 10.02 -17.30
N VAL A 431 42.35 9.78 -16.01
CA VAL A 431 43.40 10.46 -15.23
C VAL A 431 44.79 10.16 -15.81
N ARG A 432 45.08 8.89 -16.12
CA ARG A 432 46.37 8.49 -16.71
C ARG A 432 46.59 9.07 -18.11
N LEU A 433 45.55 9.16 -18.94
CA LEU A 433 45.64 9.81 -20.24
C LEU A 433 45.92 11.32 -20.12
N ALA A 434 45.33 11.99 -19.14
CA ALA A 434 45.62 13.40 -18.86
C ALA A 434 47.05 13.63 -18.33
N GLU A 435 47.57 12.72 -17.50
CA GLU A 435 48.97 12.71 -17.07
C GLU A 435 49.93 12.49 -18.25
N LEU A 436 49.62 11.54 -19.14
CA LEU A 436 50.42 11.26 -20.34
C LEU A 436 50.48 12.46 -21.28
N ASN A 437 49.34 13.11 -21.54
CA ASN A 437 49.31 14.33 -22.37
C ASN A 437 50.21 15.43 -21.78
N ARG A 438 50.17 15.65 -20.45
CA ARG A 438 51.05 16.61 -19.78
C ARG A 438 52.53 16.23 -19.89
N ALA A 439 52.86 14.96 -19.71
CA ALA A 439 54.25 14.47 -19.81
C ALA A 439 54.83 14.66 -21.23
N LEU A 440 53.99 14.53 -22.26
CA LEU A 440 54.36 14.73 -23.66
C LEU A 440 54.28 16.20 -24.13
N GLY A 441 53.94 17.13 -23.24
CA GLY A 441 53.79 18.55 -23.58
C GLY A 441 52.57 18.86 -24.46
N PHE A 442 51.55 18.00 -24.41
CA PHE A 442 50.26 18.20 -25.06
C PHE A 442 49.34 19.00 -24.11
N GLY A 443 48.57 19.96 -24.63
CA GLY A 443 47.64 20.74 -23.81
C GLY A 443 48.24 21.81 -22.88
N ALA A 444 49.38 22.44 -23.22
CA ALA A 444 49.88 23.59 -22.46
C ALA A 444 49.40 24.95 -23.03
N LEU A 445 48.24 25.39 -22.52
CA LEU A 445 48.04 26.76 -21.99
C LEU A 445 46.95 26.72 -20.90
#